data_AF-A0A9P5YZN9-F1
#
_entry.id   AF-A0A9P5YZN9-F1
#
_cell.length_a   1.000
_cell.length_b   1.000
_cell.length_c   1.000
_cell.angle_alpha   90.00
_cell.angle_beta   90.00
_cell.angle_gamma   90.00
#
_symmetry.space_group_name_H-M   'P 1'
#
loop_
_entity.id
_entity.type
_entity.pdbx_description
1 polymer ?
#
loop_
_entity_poly.entity_id
_entity_poly.type
_entity_poly.pdbx_seq_one_letter_code
_entity_poly.pdbx_strand_id
1 'polypeptide(L)'
;MPDVHHHHNRSVSRRQPRPLPRHERYLYTYRLAANGTPMQFVISVEPESGKPKQGTYIFKLIFKANGIERSLGEPATKVLRVNPRELDFIVFIFPGKASIPMGCLWSVRVWLRVNSVDHRIFGEDDLWIAKDPDFNSIAEASFARLKTTVVGEQVYNAYVGRALVAFTIKWQNISNNLYKYSLEYDANGVGEVLFDDFRLRLDVDPRSITFLIFTLPTQSIPAGASHKLRVWLRSLVPIPAGDPTTSYTLPFNDSYIYQRIWKCDAFKIGSRLDFESLGPKMVMAFSSGIPETVLVQNPAPEEELMTPRLYKEKMGYGY
;
A
#
# COMPACT_ATOMS: atom_id res chain seq x y z
N MET A 1 -69.53 11.61 47.20
CA MET A 1 -68.99 10.56 46.31
C MET A 1 -68.33 11.26 45.12
N PRO A 2 -67.15 10.80 44.66
CA PRO A 2 -66.14 11.69 44.07
C PRO A 2 -66.23 11.83 42.55
N ASP A 3 -65.73 12.97 42.08
CA ASP A 3 -65.58 13.42 40.69
C ASP A 3 -64.65 12.53 39.86
N VAL A 4 -65.07 12.24 38.63
CA VAL A 4 -64.32 11.46 37.63
C VAL A 4 -63.54 12.42 36.74
N HIS A 5 -62.21 12.46 36.90
CA HIS A 5 -61.30 13.18 36.01
C HIS A 5 -61.18 12.47 34.64
N HIS A 6 -61.57 13.16 33.57
CA HIS A 6 -61.26 12.78 32.19
C HIS A 6 -59.83 13.18 31.81
N HIS A 7 -58.93 12.20 31.66
CA HIS A 7 -57.64 12.41 31.02
C HIS A 7 -57.75 12.28 29.49
N HIS A 8 -57.48 13.37 28.79
CA HIS A 8 -57.27 13.40 27.34
C HIS A 8 -55.97 12.69 26.96
N ASN A 9 -56.08 11.53 26.31
CA ASN A 9 -54.94 10.81 25.74
C ASN A 9 -54.56 11.45 24.39
N ARG A 10 -53.59 12.36 24.40
CA ARG A 10 -52.95 12.85 23.16
C ARG A 10 -52.08 11.73 22.57
N SER A 11 -52.54 11.14 21.47
CA SER A 11 -51.75 10.21 20.67
C SER A 11 -50.58 10.94 20.01
N VAL A 12 -49.39 10.75 20.55
CA VAL A 12 -48.13 11.18 19.92
C VAL A 12 -47.91 10.27 18.71
N SER A 13 -48.22 10.79 17.53
CA SER A 13 -47.88 10.17 16.24
C SER A 13 -46.37 10.00 16.16
N ARG A 14 -45.89 8.77 16.43
CA ARG A 14 -44.51 8.35 16.16
C ARG A 14 -44.31 8.42 14.64
N ARG A 15 -43.71 9.51 14.16
CA ARG A 15 -43.13 9.56 12.81
C ARG A 15 -42.19 8.35 12.67
N GLN A 16 -42.50 7.45 11.74
CA GLN A 16 -41.60 6.37 11.38
C GLN A 16 -40.28 6.97 10.91
N PRO A 17 -39.13 6.46 11.39
CA PRO A 17 -37.83 6.94 10.95
C PRO A 17 -37.70 6.69 9.43
N ARG A 18 -37.45 7.78 8.70
CA ARG A 18 -37.18 7.74 7.26
C ARG A 18 -35.99 6.80 7.02
N PRO A 19 -36.07 5.80 6.12
CA PRO A 19 -34.93 4.96 5.83
C PRO A 19 -33.77 5.84 5.37
N LEU A 20 -32.60 5.68 6.01
CA LEU A 20 -31.38 6.36 5.59
C LEU A 20 -31.12 6.03 4.12
N PRO A 21 -30.66 7.01 3.30
CA PRO A 21 -30.35 6.77 1.90
C PRO A 21 -29.33 5.64 1.77
N ARG A 22 -29.80 4.49 1.26
CA ARG A 22 -28.97 3.31 0.99
C ARG A 22 -28.08 3.64 -0.21
N HIS A 23 -26.80 3.89 0.04
CA HIS A 23 -25.80 3.93 -1.01
C HIS A 23 -25.62 2.49 -1.52
N GLU A 24 -26.04 2.20 -2.74
CA GLU A 24 -25.82 0.89 -3.35
C GLU A 24 -24.39 0.78 -3.86
N ARG A 25 -23.71 -0.32 -3.54
CA ARG A 25 -22.37 -0.67 -4.01
C ARG A 25 -22.40 -2.12 -4.46
N TYR A 26 -21.89 -2.39 -5.64
CA TYR A 26 -21.81 -3.75 -6.20
C TYR A 26 -20.37 -4.25 -6.10
N LEU A 27 -20.21 -5.51 -5.71
CA LEU A 27 -18.91 -6.16 -5.55
C LEU A 27 -18.83 -7.39 -6.44
N TYR A 28 -17.86 -7.43 -7.33
CA TYR A 28 -17.57 -8.56 -8.21
C TYR A 28 -16.26 -9.19 -7.76
N THR A 29 -16.29 -10.47 -7.40
CA THR A 29 -15.13 -11.17 -6.80
C THR A 29 -14.59 -12.22 -7.75
N TYR A 30 -13.28 -12.16 -7.99
CA TYR A 30 -12.55 -13.08 -8.85
C TYR A 30 -11.41 -13.71 -8.05
N ARG A 31 -11.29 -15.04 -8.08
CA ARG A 31 -10.21 -15.78 -7.43
C ARG A 31 -9.26 -16.30 -8.49
N LEU A 32 -7.97 -16.09 -8.28
CA LEU A 32 -6.91 -16.59 -9.14
C LEU A 32 -5.81 -17.21 -8.27
N ALA A 33 -5.00 -18.06 -8.88
CA ALA A 33 -3.78 -18.57 -8.26
C ALA A 33 -2.65 -18.46 -9.27
N ALA A 34 -1.49 -17.93 -8.84
CA ALA A 34 -0.29 -17.94 -9.66
C ALA A 34 0.95 -18.17 -8.80
N ASN A 35 1.87 -18.98 -9.32
CA ASN A 35 3.08 -19.40 -8.62
C ASN A 35 2.81 -19.85 -7.16
N GLY A 36 1.81 -20.74 -6.99
CA GLY A 36 1.40 -21.25 -5.68
C GLY A 36 0.76 -20.22 -4.73
N THR A 37 0.50 -19.00 -5.19
CA THR A 37 -0.04 -17.92 -4.37
C THR A 37 -1.53 -17.68 -4.68
N PRO A 38 -2.44 -17.96 -3.74
CA PRO A 38 -3.86 -17.65 -3.90
C PRO A 38 -4.10 -16.14 -3.79
N MET A 39 -4.90 -15.63 -4.72
CA MET A 39 -5.21 -14.22 -4.87
C MET A 39 -6.69 -14.03 -5.11
N GLN A 40 -7.20 -12.88 -4.66
CA GLN A 40 -8.57 -12.46 -4.93
C GLN A 40 -8.56 -11.00 -5.38
N PHE A 41 -9.27 -10.72 -6.47
CA PHE A 41 -9.54 -9.37 -6.93
C PHE A 41 -11.02 -9.08 -6.71
N VAL A 42 -11.30 -7.89 -6.18
CA VAL A 42 -12.67 -7.41 -5.98
C VAL A 42 -12.82 -6.11 -6.75
N ILE A 43 -13.75 -6.09 -7.68
CA ILE A 43 -14.12 -4.89 -8.43
C ILE A 43 -15.36 -4.31 -7.75
N SER A 44 -15.20 -3.11 -7.20
CA SER A 44 -16.29 -2.36 -6.61
C SER A 44 -16.85 -1.38 -7.62
N VAL A 45 -18.18 -1.38 -7.77
CA VAL A 45 -18.90 -0.48 -8.67
C VAL A 45 -19.88 0.34 -7.85
N GLU A 46 -19.66 1.65 -7.79
CA GLU A 46 -20.43 2.59 -6.96
C GLU A 46 -21.02 3.70 -7.87
N PRO A 47 -22.33 3.96 -7.85
CA PRO A 47 -22.89 5.11 -8.55
C PRO A 47 -22.40 6.39 -7.89
N GLU A 48 -21.92 7.34 -8.68
CA GLU A 48 -21.46 8.65 -8.16
C GLU A 48 -22.60 9.40 -7.45
N SER A 49 -23.83 9.25 -7.96
CA SER A 49 -25.05 9.82 -7.37
C SER A 49 -25.55 9.09 -6.12
N GLY A 50 -24.93 7.97 -5.74
CA GLY A 50 -25.40 7.06 -4.68
C GLY A 50 -26.66 6.25 -5.04
N LYS A 51 -27.26 6.46 -6.22
CA LYS A 51 -28.49 5.80 -6.67
C LYS A 51 -28.22 4.83 -7.84
N PRO A 52 -28.88 3.66 -7.87
CA PRO A 52 -28.68 2.65 -8.92
C PRO A 52 -29.43 3.02 -10.21
N LYS A 53 -29.01 4.10 -10.85
CA LYS A 53 -29.60 4.60 -12.12
C LYS A 53 -28.53 4.66 -13.20
N GLN A 54 -28.95 4.75 -14.46
CA GLN A 54 -28.03 5.08 -15.55
C GLN A 54 -27.31 6.40 -15.24
N GLY A 55 -26.01 6.46 -15.51
CA GLY A 55 -25.19 7.61 -15.17
C GLY A 55 -23.73 7.23 -14.90
N THR A 56 -23.04 8.10 -14.16
CA THR A 56 -21.62 7.93 -13.82
C THR A 56 -21.44 6.95 -12.67
N TYR A 57 -20.51 6.00 -12.85
CA TYR A 57 -20.10 5.03 -11.86
C TYR A 57 -18.59 5.07 -11.66
N ILE A 58 -18.18 4.87 -10.41
CA ILE A 58 -16.80 4.76 -9.96
C ILE A 58 -16.49 3.29 -9.74
N PHE A 59 -15.44 2.83 -10.41
CA PHE A 59 -14.88 1.49 -10.33
C PHE A 59 -13.64 1.55 -9.45
N LYS A 60 -13.52 0.67 -8.46
CA LYS A 60 -12.31 0.51 -7.64
C LYS A 60 -11.84 -0.93 -7.72
N LEU A 61 -10.55 -1.12 -7.97
CA LEU A 61 -9.93 -2.45 -7.94
C LEU A 61 -9.31 -2.67 -6.55
N ILE A 62 -9.71 -3.75 -5.91
CA ILE A 62 -9.19 -4.16 -4.61
C ILE A 62 -8.50 -5.51 -4.80
N PHE A 63 -7.34 -5.65 -4.20
CA PHE A 63 -6.58 -6.88 -4.16
C PHE A 63 -6.55 -7.44 -2.76
N LYS A 64 -6.80 -8.75 -2.65
CA LYS A 64 -6.77 -9.51 -1.41
C LYS A 64 -5.85 -10.70 -1.57
N ALA A 65 -4.91 -10.83 -0.63
CA ALA A 65 -4.10 -12.03 -0.49
C ALA A 65 -3.78 -12.26 0.98
N ASN A 66 -3.98 -13.51 1.42
CA ASN A 66 -3.66 -13.96 2.77
C ASN A 66 -4.22 -13.06 3.90
N GLY A 67 -5.52 -12.73 3.83
CA GLY A 67 -6.20 -11.88 4.83
C GLY A 67 -5.85 -10.39 4.78
N ILE A 68 -5.12 -9.94 3.74
CA ILE A 68 -4.71 -8.55 3.58
C ILE A 68 -5.35 -7.99 2.32
N GLU A 69 -6.10 -6.91 2.47
CA GLU A 69 -6.79 -6.18 1.41
C GLU A 69 -6.15 -4.80 1.20
N ARG A 70 -5.92 -4.43 -0.07
CA ARG A 70 -5.48 -3.09 -0.47
C ARG A 70 -6.09 -2.67 -1.81
N SER A 71 -6.21 -1.37 -2.04
CA SER A 71 -6.58 -0.86 -3.36
C SER A 71 -5.42 -1.05 -4.35
N LEU A 72 -5.76 -1.28 -5.62
CA LEU A 72 -4.83 -1.29 -6.73
C LEU A 72 -5.18 -0.17 -7.72
N GLY A 73 -4.23 0.71 -7.98
CA GLY A 73 -4.38 1.81 -8.91
C GLY A 73 -5.41 2.86 -8.45
N GLU A 74 -5.62 3.84 -9.32
CA GLU A 74 -6.62 4.88 -9.12
C GLU A 74 -8.03 4.40 -9.52
N PRO A 75 -9.09 4.90 -8.88
CA PRO A 75 -10.46 4.63 -9.30
C PRO A 75 -10.71 5.04 -10.76
N ALA A 76 -11.43 4.21 -11.51
CA ALA A 76 -11.82 4.50 -12.88
C ALA A 76 -13.28 4.94 -12.95
N THR A 77 -13.58 5.97 -13.74
CA THR A 77 -14.96 6.47 -13.92
C THR A 77 -15.50 6.07 -15.29
N LYS A 78 -16.72 5.53 -15.33
CA LYS A 78 -17.44 5.20 -16.59
C LYS A 78 -18.90 5.61 -16.51
N VAL A 79 -19.48 5.95 -17.67
CA VAL A 79 -20.92 6.17 -17.80
C VAL A 79 -21.59 4.85 -18.18
N LEU A 80 -22.47 4.35 -17.31
CA LEU A 80 -23.22 3.11 -17.52
C LEU A 80 -24.66 3.41 -17.97
N ARG A 81 -25.07 2.73 -19.05
CA ARG A 81 -26.46 2.66 -19.53
C ARG A 81 -27.11 1.29 -19.33
N VAL A 82 -26.32 0.33 -18.86
CA VAL A 82 -26.74 -1.05 -18.58
C VAL A 82 -26.94 -1.25 -17.07
N ASN A 83 -27.58 -2.35 -16.68
CA ASN A 83 -27.78 -2.70 -15.29
C ASN A 83 -26.41 -3.00 -14.62
N PRO A 84 -26.01 -2.24 -13.57
CA PRO A 84 -24.73 -2.47 -12.90
C PRO A 84 -24.67 -3.77 -12.10
N ARG A 85 -25.75 -4.57 -12.04
CA ARG A 85 -25.81 -5.91 -11.43
C ARG A 85 -25.49 -7.04 -12.41
N GLU A 86 -25.46 -6.74 -13.70
CA GLU A 86 -25.28 -7.72 -14.79
C GLU A 86 -23.95 -7.48 -15.53
N LEU A 87 -23.01 -6.78 -14.89
CA LEU A 87 -21.72 -6.51 -15.50
C LEU A 87 -20.88 -7.80 -15.51
N ASP A 88 -20.21 -8.05 -16.63
CA ASP A 88 -19.28 -9.16 -16.78
C ASP A 88 -17.85 -8.62 -16.89
N PHE A 89 -16.96 -9.07 -16.01
CA PHE A 89 -15.55 -8.69 -16.04
C PHE A 89 -14.65 -9.88 -16.36
N ILE A 90 -13.65 -9.61 -17.20
CA ILE A 90 -12.56 -10.52 -17.49
C ILE A 90 -11.34 -10.02 -16.71
N VAL A 91 -10.93 -10.81 -15.72
CA VAL A 91 -9.78 -10.52 -14.86
C VAL A 91 -8.71 -11.57 -15.11
N PHE A 92 -7.53 -11.13 -15.53
CA PHE A 92 -6.40 -12.02 -15.74
C PHE A 92 -5.10 -11.36 -15.32
N ILE A 93 -4.13 -12.21 -15.00
CA ILE A 93 -2.75 -11.82 -14.71
C ILE A 93 -1.81 -12.55 -15.65
N PHE A 94 -0.68 -11.95 -15.95
CA PHE A 94 0.42 -12.57 -16.67
C PHE A 94 1.75 -12.19 -16.04
N PRO A 95 2.81 -13.01 -16.20
CA PRO A 95 4.12 -12.68 -15.67
C PRO A 95 4.57 -11.31 -16.19
N GLY A 96 5.09 -10.48 -15.29
CA GLY A 96 5.65 -9.19 -15.69
C GLY A 96 7.05 -9.33 -16.31
N LYS A 97 7.75 -8.20 -16.40
CA LYS A 97 9.16 -8.19 -16.83
C LYS A 97 10.02 -9.01 -15.86
N ALA A 98 11.22 -9.40 -16.30
CA ALA A 98 12.21 -10.05 -15.46
C ALA A 98 12.36 -9.30 -14.12
N SER A 99 12.18 -10.02 -13.02
CA SER A 99 12.10 -9.46 -11.67
C SER A 99 13.09 -10.14 -10.75
N ILE A 100 13.52 -9.41 -9.72
CA ILE A 100 14.32 -9.95 -8.63
C ILE A 100 13.56 -9.65 -7.32
N PRO A 101 13.14 -10.68 -6.55
CA PRO A 101 13.25 -12.10 -6.84
C PRO A 101 12.41 -12.53 -8.07
N MET A 102 12.77 -13.66 -8.67
CA MET A 102 12.07 -14.19 -9.83
C MET A 102 10.65 -14.65 -9.48
N GLY A 103 9.73 -14.62 -10.45
CA GLY A 103 8.37 -15.14 -10.27
C GLY A 103 7.49 -14.35 -9.30
N CYS A 104 7.88 -13.12 -8.97
CA CYS A 104 7.20 -12.26 -8.01
C CYS A 104 6.41 -11.11 -8.65
N LEU A 105 6.74 -10.73 -9.88
CA LEU A 105 6.12 -9.60 -10.57
C LEU A 105 5.06 -10.09 -11.55
N TRP A 106 3.87 -9.51 -11.42
CA TRP A 106 2.72 -9.76 -12.28
C TRP A 106 2.17 -8.47 -12.86
N SER A 107 1.61 -8.58 -14.05
CA SER A 107 0.73 -7.56 -14.62
C SER A 107 -0.70 -8.05 -14.53
N VAL A 108 -1.61 -7.22 -14.00
CA VAL A 108 -3.05 -7.49 -13.97
C VAL A 108 -3.76 -6.67 -15.03
N ARG A 109 -4.80 -7.25 -15.64
CA ARG A 109 -5.72 -6.57 -16.55
C ARG A 109 -7.14 -6.90 -16.17
N VAL A 110 -7.97 -5.87 -16.21
CA VAL A 110 -9.41 -5.98 -15.95
C VAL A 110 -10.15 -5.33 -17.12
N TRP A 111 -10.97 -6.12 -17.79
CA TRP A 111 -11.83 -5.69 -18.87
C TRP A 111 -13.29 -5.86 -18.44
N LEU A 112 -14.13 -4.91 -18.83
CA LEU A 112 -15.58 -4.98 -18.72
C LEU A 112 -16.14 -5.36 -20.08
N ARG A 113 -16.86 -6.48 -20.16
CA ARG A 113 -17.56 -6.94 -21.36
C ARG A 113 -19.03 -6.56 -21.28
N VAL A 114 -19.51 -5.76 -22.23
CA VAL A 114 -20.91 -5.36 -22.32
C VAL A 114 -21.34 -5.37 -23.78
N ASN A 115 -22.44 -6.05 -24.10
CA ASN A 115 -22.98 -6.14 -25.46
C ASN A 115 -21.91 -6.53 -26.51
N SER A 116 -21.08 -7.52 -26.16
CA SER A 116 -19.96 -8.00 -27.00
C SER A 116 -18.85 -6.98 -27.27
N VAL A 117 -18.82 -5.86 -26.54
CA VAL A 117 -17.75 -4.87 -26.58
C VAL A 117 -16.92 -4.95 -25.30
N ASP A 118 -15.60 -5.03 -25.45
CA ASP A 118 -14.66 -5.14 -24.34
C ASP A 118 -14.00 -3.79 -24.04
N HIS A 119 -14.11 -3.34 -22.79
CA HIS A 119 -13.55 -2.07 -22.32
C HIS A 119 -12.50 -2.32 -21.25
N ARG A 120 -11.24 -1.94 -21.48
CA ARG A 120 -10.21 -1.99 -20.44
C ARG A 120 -10.57 -0.98 -19.34
N ILE A 121 -10.69 -1.47 -18.11
CA ILE A 121 -10.97 -0.65 -16.92
C ILE A 121 -9.68 -0.40 -16.14
N PHE A 122 -8.91 -1.44 -15.88
CA PHE A 122 -7.67 -1.36 -15.12
C PHE A 122 -6.53 -2.08 -15.84
N GLY A 123 -5.30 -1.61 -15.61
CA GLY A 123 -4.15 -2.47 -15.82
C GLY A 123 -2.92 -1.97 -15.12
N GLU A 124 -2.50 -2.73 -14.11
CA GLU A 124 -1.32 -2.48 -13.29
C GLU A 124 -0.22 -3.43 -13.73
N ASP A 125 1.01 -2.92 -13.87
CA ASP A 125 2.18 -3.71 -14.27
C ASP A 125 3.15 -4.00 -13.10
N ASP A 126 2.80 -3.51 -11.92
CA ASP A 126 3.62 -3.58 -10.71
C ASP A 126 2.89 -4.34 -9.58
N LEU A 127 2.24 -5.47 -9.89
CA LEU A 127 1.67 -6.36 -8.87
C LEU A 127 2.74 -7.33 -8.36
N TRP A 128 3.37 -6.96 -7.25
CA TRP A 128 4.41 -7.76 -6.61
C TRP A 128 3.82 -8.65 -5.52
N ILE A 129 3.79 -9.96 -5.79
CA ILE A 129 3.35 -10.97 -4.84
C ILE A 129 3.98 -12.32 -5.13
N ALA A 130 4.39 -13.03 -4.08
CA ALA A 130 4.77 -14.43 -4.16
C ALA A 130 4.67 -15.12 -2.79
N LYS A 131 4.59 -16.44 -2.83
CA LYS A 131 4.76 -17.35 -1.69
C LYS A 131 6.25 -17.68 -1.58
N ASP A 132 6.83 -17.44 -0.40
CA ASP A 132 8.23 -17.76 -0.06
C ASP A 132 9.26 -17.43 -1.15
N PRO A 133 9.35 -16.17 -1.61
CA PRO A 133 10.32 -15.80 -2.62
C PRO A 133 11.75 -15.87 -2.07
N ASP A 134 12.68 -16.27 -2.93
CA ASP A 134 14.10 -16.40 -2.58
C ASP A 134 14.78 -15.02 -2.51
N PHE A 135 14.64 -14.34 -1.37
CA PHE A 135 15.33 -13.08 -1.12
C PHE A 135 16.85 -13.25 -0.98
N ASN A 136 17.36 -14.46 -0.74
CA ASN A 136 18.81 -14.68 -0.64
C ASN A 136 19.48 -14.62 -2.02
N SER A 137 18.72 -14.82 -3.10
CA SER A 137 19.20 -14.63 -4.47
C SER A 137 19.53 -13.17 -4.82
N ILE A 138 19.14 -12.20 -3.98
CA ILE A 138 19.40 -10.79 -4.23
C ILE A 138 20.82 -10.44 -3.78
N ALA A 139 21.74 -10.38 -4.75
CA ALA A 139 23.12 -9.98 -4.50
C ALA A 139 23.20 -8.59 -3.84
N GLU A 140 24.14 -8.45 -2.90
CA GLU A 140 24.46 -7.19 -2.21
C GLU A 140 23.32 -6.56 -1.38
N ALA A 141 22.20 -7.28 -1.20
CA ALA A 141 21.10 -6.79 -0.40
C ALA A 141 21.48 -6.70 1.09
N SER A 142 21.27 -5.52 1.68
CA SER A 142 21.35 -5.31 3.13
C SER A 142 19.94 -5.31 3.72
N PHE A 143 19.65 -6.31 4.54
CA PHE A 143 18.33 -6.53 5.14
C PHE A 143 18.23 -5.92 6.54
N ALA A 144 17.14 -5.19 6.78
CA ALA A 144 16.80 -4.71 8.10
C ALA A 144 16.37 -5.88 9.01
N ARG A 145 16.73 -5.79 10.29
CA ARG A 145 16.36 -6.76 11.33
C ARG A 145 15.37 -6.13 12.28
N LEU A 146 14.25 -6.81 12.50
CA LEU A 146 13.28 -6.42 13.52
C LEU A 146 13.99 -6.38 14.88
N LYS A 147 13.89 -5.24 15.57
CA LYS A 147 14.47 -5.01 16.90
C LYS A 147 13.39 -4.98 17.96
N THR A 148 12.34 -4.21 17.71
CA THR A 148 11.29 -3.95 18.69
C THR A 148 9.95 -4.02 18.02
N THR A 149 8.97 -4.60 18.72
CA THR A 149 7.56 -4.57 18.35
C THR A 149 6.79 -4.10 19.57
N VAL A 150 6.11 -2.97 19.45
CA VAL A 150 5.20 -2.48 20.48
C VAL A 150 3.84 -2.18 19.85
N VAL A 151 2.89 -1.73 20.67
CA VAL A 151 1.54 -1.42 20.17
C VAL A 151 1.62 -0.22 19.24
N GLY A 152 1.25 -0.42 17.98
CA GLY A 152 1.19 0.65 16.98
C GLY A 152 2.50 0.86 16.21
N GLU A 153 3.59 0.14 16.52
CA GLU A 153 4.84 0.28 15.77
C GLU A 153 5.76 -0.96 15.80
N GLN A 154 6.60 -1.06 14.77
CA GLN A 154 7.71 -2.01 14.66
C GLN A 154 8.96 -1.27 14.20
N VAL A 155 10.08 -1.49 14.90
CA VAL A 155 11.37 -0.86 14.60
C VAL A 155 12.33 -1.90 14.03
N TYR A 156 12.94 -1.57 12.90
CA TYR A 156 13.89 -2.41 12.18
C TYR A 156 15.23 -1.69 12.03
N ASN A 157 16.34 -2.34 12.36
CA ASN A 157 17.67 -1.74 12.16
C ASN A 157 18.37 -2.36 10.95
N ALA A 158 19.00 -1.52 10.13
CA ALA A 158 19.81 -1.94 9.00
C ALA A 158 21.10 -1.13 8.92
N TYR A 159 22.08 -1.66 8.19
CA TYR A 159 23.22 -0.87 7.73
C TYR A 159 23.00 -0.47 6.27
N VAL A 160 23.02 0.83 5.98
CA VAL A 160 22.86 1.39 4.62
C VAL A 160 24.04 2.32 4.34
N GLY A 161 24.87 2.00 3.36
CA GLY A 161 26.08 2.81 3.08
C GLY A 161 27.00 2.96 4.30
N ARG A 162 27.11 1.92 5.13
CA ARG A 162 27.80 1.91 6.45
C ARG A 162 27.14 2.76 7.55
N ALA A 163 26.04 3.47 7.29
CA ALA A 163 25.26 4.13 8.32
C ALA A 163 24.32 3.13 9.00
N LEU A 164 24.19 3.21 10.33
CA LEU A 164 23.13 2.52 11.06
C LEU A 164 21.84 3.31 10.86
N VAL A 165 20.80 2.65 10.35
CA VAL A 165 19.50 3.25 10.06
C VAL A 165 18.42 2.48 10.81
N ALA A 166 17.57 3.19 11.53
CA ALA A 166 16.35 2.66 12.12
C ALA A 166 15.17 2.96 11.19
N PHE A 167 14.48 1.94 10.74
CA PHE A 167 13.22 2.02 10.00
C PHE A 167 12.07 1.75 10.95
N THR A 168 11.18 2.70 11.13
CA THR A 168 10.04 2.60 12.04
C THR A 168 8.74 2.55 11.24
N ILE A 169 8.06 1.40 11.31
CA ILE A 169 6.74 1.24 10.71
C ILE A 169 5.71 1.50 11.80
N LYS A 170 4.82 2.46 11.58
CA LYS A 170 3.72 2.78 12.49
C LYS A 170 2.40 2.38 11.86
N TRP A 171 1.43 1.99 12.68
CA TRP A 171 0.06 1.77 12.23
C TRP A 171 -0.98 2.28 13.21
N GLN A 172 -2.09 2.77 12.65
CA GLN A 172 -3.23 3.25 13.41
C GLN A 172 -4.52 2.65 12.83
N ASN A 173 -5.40 2.15 13.70
CA ASN A 173 -6.72 1.73 13.27
C ASN A 173 -7.56 2.97 12.89
N ILE A 174 -8.12 2.96 11.68
CA ILE A 174 -9.04 4.01 11.19
C ILE A 174 -10.48 3.60 11.47
N SER A 175 -10.89 2.42 11.00
CA SER A 175 -12.25 1.88 11.17
C SER A 175 -12.33 0.44 10.64
N ASN A 176 -13.19 -0.43 11.19
CA ASN A 176 -13.54 -1.74 10.60
C ASN A 176 -12.34 -2.52 10.01
N ASN A 177 -11.32 -2.76 10.85
CA ASN A 177 -10.05 -3.40 10.48
C ASN A 177 -9.25 -2.73 9.34
N LEU A 178 -9.58 -1.50 8.97
CA LEU A 178 -8.77 -0.64 8.11
C LEU A 178 -7.74 0.06 8.98
N TYR A 179 -6.48 -0.11 8.62
CA TYR A 179 -5.33 0.49 9.28
C TYR A 179 -4.60 1.42 8.33
N LYS A 180 -4.18 2.56 8.85
CA LYS A 180 -3.24 3.49 8.22
C LYS A 180 -1.83 3.05 8.61
N TYR A 181 -0.95 2.84 7.64
CA TYR A 181 0.47 2.57 7.87
C TYR A 181 1.33 3.74 7.39
N SER A 182 2.41 3.98 8.12
CA SER A 182 3.51 4.86 7.70
C SER A 182 4.85 4.19 7.95
N LEU A 183 5.86 4.64 7.21
CA LEU A 183 7.25 4.25 7.41
C LEU A 183 8.09 5.51 7.46
N GLU A 184 8.90 5.63 8.50
CA GLU A 184 9.94 6.65 8.62
C GLU A 184 11.30 5.98 8.79
N TYR A 185 12.37 6.71 8.49
CA TYR A 185 13.71 6.32 8.89
C TYR A 185 14.33 7.36 9.80
N ASP A 186 15.22 6.93 10.69
CA ASP A 186 16.14 7.77 11.46
C ASP A 186 17.56 7.25 11.28
N ALA A 187 18.50 8.16 11.09
CA ALA A 187 19.93 7.88 11.10
C ALA A 187 20.67 9.00 11.83
N ASN A 188 21.10 8.71 13.06
CA ASN A 188 21.80 9.67 13.93
C ASN A 188 21.04 10.99 14.12
N GLY A 189 19.72 10.93 14.31
CA GLY A 189 18.89 12.12 14.58
C GLY A 189 18.44 12.89 13.34
N VAL A 190 18.75 12.41 12.14
CA VAL A 190 18.19 12.91 10.88
C VAL A 190 17.31 11.83 10.28
N GLY A 191 16.07 12.19 9.95
CA GLY A 191 15.08 11.25 9.46
C GLY A 191 14.06 11.90 8.53
N GLU A 192 13.28 11.05 7.87
CA GLU A 192 12.20 11.44 6.98
C GLU A 192 11.11 10.38 6.99
N VAL A 193 9.87 10.81 6.74
CA VAL A 193 8.76 9.91 6.44
C VAL A 193 8.88 9.46 4.99
N LEU A 194 9.13 8.17 4.78
CA LEU A 194 9.29 7.55 3.46
C LEU A 194 7.94 7.35 2.76
N PHE A 195 6.91 6.99 3.53
CA PHE A 195 5.53 7.05 3.09
C PHE A 195 4.61 7.25 4.28
N ASP A 196 3.49 7.92 4.03
CA ASP A 196 2.37 8.04 4.95
C ASP A 196 1.07 7.62 4.26
N ASP A 197 0.06 7.32 5.06
CA ASP A 197 -1.30 6.96 4.62
C ASP A 197 -1.40 5.72 3.72
N PHE A 198 -0.53 4.72 3.92
CA PHE A 198 -0.69 3.44 3.24
C PHE A 198 -1.79 2.61 3.93
N ARG A 199 -2.95 2.47 3.29
CA ARG A 199 -4.13 1.86 3.90
C ARG A 199 -4.25 0.37 3.57
N LEU A 200 -4.36 -0.44 4.62
CA LEU A 200 -4.59 -1.89 4.53
C LEU A 200 -5.82 -2.26 5.34
N ARG A 201 -6.70 -3.11 4.80
CA ARG A 201 -7.70 -3.81 5.62
C ARG A 201 -7.22 -5.22 5.93
N LEU A 202 -7.29 -5.59 7.20
CA LEU A 202 -6.70 -6.81 7.73
C LEU A 202 -7.78 -7.72 8.32
N ASP A 203 -7.75 -9.00 7.99
CA ASP A 203 -8.56 -10.03 8.64
C ASP A 203 -7.87 -10.59 9.90
N VAL A 204 -6.62 -10.18 10.15
CA VAL A 204 -5.74 -10.64 11.23
C VAL A 204 -5.25 -9.47 12.07
N ASP A 205 -4.69 -9.79 13.23
CA ASP A 205 -4.04 -8.79 14.09
C ASP A 205 -2.89 -8.10 13.31
N PRO A 206 -2.83 -6.76 13.24
CA PRO A 206 -1.75 -6.04 12.56
C PRO A 206 -0.36 -6.40 13.08
N ARG A 207 -0.22 -6.84 14.34
CA ARG A 207 1.05 -7.27 14.94
C ARG A 207 1.59 -8.56 14.34
N SER A 208 0.73 -9.38 13.73
CA SER A 208 1.14 -10.61 13.03
C SER A 208 1.77 -10.34 11.67
N ILE A 209 1.57 -9.13 11.13
CA ILE A 209 2.20 -8.69 9.89
C ILE A 209 3.59 -8.18 10.22
N THR A 210 4.57 -8.69 9.50
CA THR A 210 5.96 -8.24 9.61
C THR A 210 6.42 -7.72 8.26
N PHE A 211 7.56 -7.02 8.24
CA PHE A 211 8.06 -6.38 7.05
C PHE A 211 9.47 -6.86 6.74
N LEU A 212 9.72 -7.10 5.46
CA LEU A 212 11.03 -7.34 4.91
C LEU A 212 11.47 -6.06 4.20
N ILE A 213 12.42 -5.37 4.83
CA ILE A 213 12.97 -4.11 4.36
C ILE A 213 14.41 -4.38 3.95
N PHE A 214 14.79 -4.01 2.73
CA PHE A 214 16.17 -4.15 2.29
C PHE A 214 16.60 -3.03 1.36
N THR A 215 17.91 -2.79 1.35
CA THR A 215 18.56 -1.85 0.47
C THR A 215 19.51 -2.56 -0.48
N LEU A 216 19.65 -2.01 -1.68
CA LEU A 216 20.66 -2.41 -2.66
C LEU A 216 21.55 -1.21 -2.95
N PRO A 217 22.88 -1.33 -2.85
CA PRO A 217 23.76 -0.24 -3.23
C PRO A 217 23.57 0.08 -4.73
N THR A 218 23.69 1.36 -5.08
CA THR A 218 23.79 1.80 -6.47
C THR A 218 25.07 2.57 -6.69
N GLN A 219 25.52 2.61 -7.95
CA GLN A 219 26.65 3.43 -8.32
C GLN A 219 26.32 4.90 -8.02
N SER A 220 27.17 5.55 -7.23
CA SER A 220 26.95 6.91 -6.76
C SER A 220 28.26 7.67 -6.61
N ILE A 221 28.15 9.00 -6.60
CA ILE A 221 29.25 9.92 -6.33
C ILE A 221 28.77 10.83 -5.18
N PRO A 222 29.38 10.77 -3.98
CA PRO A 222 30.43 9.84 -3.55
C PRO A 222 29.95 8.38 -3.46
N ALA A 223 30.89 7.43 -3.43
CA ALA A 223 30.59 6.00 -3.38
C ALA A 223 29.86 5.61 -2.08
N GLY A 224 28.89 4.70 -2.18
CA GLY A 224 28.10 4.20 -1.03
C GLY A 224 27.02 5.16 -0.54
N ALA A 225 26.76 6.25 -1.28
CA ALA A 225 25.77 7.26 -0.90
C ALA A 225 24.36 6.99 -1.45
N SER A 226 24.21 6.22 -2.53
CA SER A 226 22.89 5.94 -3.13
C SER A 226 22.52 4.47 -3.07
N HIS A 227 21.23 4.22 -2.82
CA HIS A 227 20.67 2.91 -2.61
C HIS A 227 19.26 2.81 -3.20
N LYS A 228 18.85 1.60 -3.55
CA LYS A 228 17.44 1.25 -3.81
C LYS A 228 16.86 0.64 -2.56
N LEU A 229 15.80 1.22 -2.02
CA LEU A 229 15.07 0.71 -0.87
C LEU A 229 13.80 -0.04 -1.34
N ARG A 230 13.53 -1.19 -0.72
CA ARG A 230 12.38 -2.04 -1.00
C ARG A 230 11.72 -2.44 0.31
N VAL A 231 10.39 -2.36 0.34
CA VAL A 231 9.58 -2.72 1.50
C VAL A 231 8.52 -3.73 1.06
N TRP A 232 8.59 -4.89 1.69
CA TRP A 232 7.66 -5.98 1.50
C TRP A 232 6.91 -6.23 2.79
N LEU A 233 5.59 -6.40 2.69
CA LEU A 233 4.78 -6.95 3.76
C LEU A 233 4.91 -8.48 3.71
N ARG A 234 4.92 -9.11 4.88
CA ARG A 234 5.00 -10.56 5.07
C ARG A 234 3.89 -11.01 6.02
N SER A 235 3.08 -11.97 5.58
CA SER A 235 2.03 -12.59 6.40
C SER A 235 2.11 -14.11 6.35
N LEU A 236 1.90 -14.75 7.50
CA LEU A 236 1.92 -16.21 7.64
C LEU A 236 0.72 -16.83 6.95
N VAL A 237 0.92 -17.87 6.15
CA VAL A 237 -0.16 -18.66 5.54
C VAL A 237 -0.83 -19.48 6.65
N PRO A 238 -2.13 -19.28 6.95
CA PRO A 238 -2.82 -20.09 7.93
C PRO A 238 -2.81 -21.56 7.49
N ILE A 239 -2.22 -22.44 8.30
CA ILE A 239 -2.38 -23.88 8.12
C ILE A 239 -3.80 -24.21 8.61
N PRO A 240 -4.68 -24.79 7.77
CA PRO A 240 -6.00 -25.21 8.24
C PRO A 240 -5.82 -26.34 9.26
N ALA A 241 -5.91 -26.02 10.55
CA ALA A 241 -5.75 -26.96 11.65
C ALA A 241 -6.92 -27.97 11.80
N GLY A 242 -7.69 -28.22 10.73
CA GLY A 242 -8.99 -28.89 10.81
C GLY A 242 -9.33 -29.87 9.68
N ASP A 243 -8.42 -30.17 8.76
CA ASP A 243 -8.66 -31.21 7.75
C ASP A 243 -7.93 -32.53 8.16
N PRO A 244 -8.66 -33.55 8.65
CA PRO A 244 -8.06 -34.83 9.05
C PRO A 244 -7.46 -35.62 7.87
N THR A 245 -7.60 -35.14 6.63
CA THR A 245 -6.98 -35.75 5.44
C THR A 245 -5.57 -35.20 5.12
N THR A 246 -5.17 -34.07 5.71
CA THR A 246 -3.83 -33.50 5.55
C THR A 246 -2.93 -33.91 6.71
N SER A 247 -2.51 -35.18 6.75
CA SER A 247 -1.67 -35.77 7.81
C SER A 247 -0.15 -35.60 7.60
N TYR A 248 0.28 -34.67 6.76
CA TYR A 248 1.71 -34.41 6.53
C TYR A 248 2.11 -33.07 7.14
N THR A 249 2.46 -33.08 8.42
CA THR A 249 3.27 -32.04 9.05
C THR A 249 4.71 -32.16 8.54
N LEU A 250 5.03 -31.39 7.50
CA LEU A 250 6.41 -31.21 7.07
C LEU A 250 7.16 -30.40 8.15
N PRO A 251 8.46 -30.67 8.38
CA PRO A 251 9.24 -30.02 9.45
C PRO A 251 9.49 -28.51 9.24
N PHE A 252 9.04 -27.93 8.12
CA PHE A 252 9.07 -26.50 7.80
C PHE A 252 7.63 -26.00 7.59
N ASN A 253 6.88 -25.85 8.68
CA ASN A 253 5.44 -25.58 8.65
C ASN A 253 5.06 -24.14 8.31
N ASP A 254 6.00 -23.19 8.36
CA ASP A 254 5.69 -21.77 8.15
C ASP A 254 5.97 -21.35 6.70
N SER A 255 4.89 -21.14 5.96
CA SER A 255 4.94 -20.50 4.64
C SER A 255 4.39 -19.09 4.73
N TYR A 256 4.97 -18.16 3.99
CA TYR A 256 4.58 -16.76 4.01
C TYR A 256 4.20 -16.25 2.62
N ILE A 257 3.18 -15.39 2.59
CA ILE A 257 2.88 -14.55 1.43
C ILE A 257 3.57 -13.21 1.61
N TYR A 258 4.29 -12.81 0.58
CA TYR A 258 4.98 -11.54 0.50
C TYR A 258 4.31 -10.66 -0.53
N GLN A 259 4.08 -9.39 -0.20
CA GLN A 259 3.62 -8.40 -1.17
C GLN A 259 4.49 -7.15 -1.07
N ARG A 260 4.99 -6.65 -2.20
CA ARG A 260 5.77 -5.40 -2.18
C ARG A 260 4.80 -4.23 -2.09
N ILE A 261 4.99 -3.38 -1.08
CA ILE A 261 4.10 -2.25 -0.82
C ILE A 261 4.73 -0.92 -1.19
N TRP A 262 6.05 -0.83 -1.18
CA TRP A 262 6.75 0.41 -1.44
C TRP A 262 8.17 0.19 -1.98
N LYS A 263 8.63 1.14 -2.79
CA LYS A 263 10.00 1.19 -3.34
C LYS A 263 10.46 2.64 -3.42
N CYS A 264 11.77 2.86 -3.22
CA CYS A 264 12.45 4.09 -3.59
C CYS A 264 13.76 3.75 -4.28
N ASP A 265 13.99 4.31 -5.47
CA ASP A 265 15.21 4.07 -6.25
C ASP A 265 16.28 5.15 -6.08
N ALA A 266 15.96 6.19 -5.30
CA ALA A 266 16.81 7.35 -5.06
C ALA A 266 17.09 7.56 -3.56
N PHE A 267 17.16 6.49 -2.78
CA PHE A 267 17.41 6.58 -1.34
C PHE A 267 18.88 6.93 -1.10
N LYS A 268 19.15 8.13 -0.56
CA LYS A 268 20.51 8.65 -0.38
C LYS A 268 20.89 8.72 1.09
N ILE A 269 21.84 7.88 1.48
CA ILE A 269 22.41 7.87 2.83
C ILE A 269 23.76 7.18 2.81
N GLY A 270 24.67 7.63 3.66
CA GLY A 270 25.94 6.95 3.85
C GLY A 270 26.70 7.50 5.05
N SER A 271 27.54 6.66 5.64
CA SER A 271 28.44 7.05 6.72
C SER A 271 29.87 7.16 6.20
N ARG A 272 30.58 8.20 6.65
CA ARG A 272 31.99 8.47 6.30
C ARG A 272 32.22 8.46 4.78
N LEU A 273 31.37 9.17 4.05
CA LEU A 273 31.50 9.33 2.61
C LEU A 273 32.83 10.04 2.31
N ASP A 274 33.58 9.49 1.37
CA ASP A 274 34.90 10.01 1.00
C ASP A 274 34.74 11.07 -0.09
N PHE A 275 34.51 12.31 0.34
CA PHE A 275 34.43 13.46 -0.56
C PHE A 275 35.80 13.88 -1.11
N GLU A 276 36.89 13.54 -0.43
CA GLU A 276 38.26 13.87 -0.85
C GLU A 276 38.66 13.08 -2.11
N SER A 277 38.19 11.84 -2.23
CA SER A 277 38.41 10.99 -3.40
C SER A 277 37.77 11.51 -4.71
N LEU A 278 36.91 12.53 -4.65
CA LEU A 278 36.22 13.07 -5.83
C LEU A 278 37.15 13.88 -6.76
N GLY A 279 38.37 14.15 -6.31
CA GLY A 279 39.44 14.73 -7.11
C GLY A 279 39.36 16.26 -7.25
N PRO A 280 40.39 16.87 -7.87
CA PRO A 280 40.61 18.32 -7.84
C PRO A 280 39.61 19.13 -8.69
N LYS A 281 38.76 18.47 -9.49
CA LYS A 281 37.72 19.14 -10.29
C LYS A 281 36.45 19.43 -9.49
N MET A 282 36.33 18.87 -8.29
CA MET A 282 35.20 19.16 -7.41
C MET A 282 35.34 20.56 -6.83
N VAL A 283 34.26 21.35 -6.93
CA VAL A 283 34.15 22.63 -6.23
C VAL A 283 33.26 22.41 -5.02
N MET A 284 33.82 22.54 -3.81
CA MET A 284 33.08 22.48 -2.56
C MET A 284 32.78 23.87 -2.05
N ALA A 285 31.55 24.09 -1.58
CA ALA A 285 31.23 25.27 -0.80
C ALA A 285 31.90 25.18 0.58
N PHE A 286 32.24 26.33 1.15
CA PHE A 286 32.70 26.46 2.53
C PHE A 286 31.65 27.22 3.34
N SER A 287 31.55 26.92 4.65
CA SER A 287 30.66 27.68 5.51
C SER A 287 31.16 29.12 5.64
N SER A 288 30.27 30.09 5.45
CA SER A 288 30.58 31.52 5.59
C SER A 288 30.48 32.03 7.03
N GLY A 289 30.17 31.18 8.00
CA GLY A 289 30.04 31.59 9.41
C GLY A 289 29.26 30.60 10.27
N ILE A 290 28.82 31.07 11.43
CA ILE A 290 27.90 30.37 12.32
C ILE A 290 26.48 30.49 11.73
N PRO A 291 25.60 29.48 11.85
CA PRO A 291 24.21 29.59 11.44
C PRO A 291 23.51 30.79 12.09
N GLU A 292 22.85 31.62 11.29
CA GLU A 292 22.00 32.70 11.77
C GLU A 292 20.59 32.16 12.09
N THR A 293 20.10 32.44 13.30
CA THR A 293 18.73 32.11 13.68
C THR A 293 17.79 33.23 13.26
N VAL A 294 17.02 33.01 12.20
CA VAL A 294 16.00 33.96 11.72
C VAL A 294 14.66 33.65 12.39
N LEU A 295 14.14 34.60 13.19
CA LEU A 295 12.81 34.49 13.78
C LEU A 295 11.75 34.94 12.76
N VAL A 296 11.00 33.98 12.22
CA VAL A 296 9.89 34.25 11.31
C VAL A 296 8.62 34.50 12.14
N GLN A 297 8.19 35.76 12.27
CA GLN A 297 7.05 36.16 13.11
C GLN A 297 5.68 35.72 12.57
N ASN A 298 5.58 35.55 11.25
CA ASN A 298 4.41 34.99 10.59
C ASN A 298 4.88 33.85 9.68
N PRO A 299 4.58 32.57 9.97
CA PRO A 299 4.87 31.51 9.01
C PRO A 299 4.19 31.89 7.70
N ALA A 300 4.94 31.84 6.59
CA ALA A 300 4.36 32.09 5.28
C ALA A 300 3.13 31.19 5.11
N PRO A 301 1.99 31.70 4.58
CA PRO A 301 0.88 30.83 4.24
C PRO A 301 1.41 29.70 3.35
N GLU A 302 1.02 28.45 3.65
CA GLU A 302 1.58 27.21 3.09
C GLU A 302 1.55 27.09 1.55
N GLU A 303 1.08 28.11 0.81
CA GLU A 303 0.72 28.01 -0.60
C GLU A 303 1.71 28.60 -1.63
N GLU A 304 2.82 29.26 -1.27
CA GLU A 304 3.62 29.95 -2.31
C GLU A 304 5.07 29.49 -2.57
N LEU A 305 5.63 28.52 -1.84
CA LEU A 305 7.06 28.13 -2.04
C LEU A 305 7.36 26.65 -2.31
N MET A 306 6.34 25.82 -2.54
CA MET A 306 6.55 24.48 -3.11
C MET A 306 5.38 24.16 -4.05
N THR A 307 5.50 24.54 -5.33
CA THR A 307 4.98 23.63 -6.36
C THR A 307 6.04 22.54 -6.50
N PRO A 308 5.83 21.29 -6.01
CA PRO A 308 6.55 20.19 -6.58
C PRO A 308 6.09 20.16 -8.03
N ARG A 309 6.96 20.55 -8.96
CA ARG A 309 6.80 20.09 -10.33
C ARG A 309 6.64 18.58 -10.23
N LEU A 310 5.44 18.12 -10.52
CA LEU A 310 5.12 16.72 -10.78
C LEU A 310 6.34 16.09 -11.47
N TYR A 311 7.05 15.21 -10.76
CA TYR A 311 7.71 14.10 -11.41
C TYR A 311 6.59 13.20 -11.95
N LYS A 312 5.94 13.67 -13.03
CA LYS A 312 5.39 12.76 -14.03
C LYS A 312 6.61 12.06 -14.60
N GLU A 313 6.90 10.88 -14.09
CA GLU A 313 7.60 9.88 -14.89
C GLU A 313 6.85 9.83 -16.22
N LYS A 314 7.46 10.39 -17.27
CA LYS A 314 7.17 10.01 -18.64
C LYS A 314 7.46 8.52 -18.69
N MET A 315 6.42 7.70 -18.57
CA MET A 315 6.40 6.39 -19.20
C MET A 315 6.64 6.64 -20.68
N GLY A 316 7.91 6.53 -21.09
CA GLY A 316 8.28 6.38 -22.48
C GLY A 316 7.72 5.04 -22.93
N TYR A 317 6.57 5.08 -23.59
CA TYR A 317 6.26 4.10 -24.61
C TYR A 317 7.25 4.35 -25.75
N GLY A 318 8.31 3.53 -25.78
CA GLY A 318 9.18 3.35 -26.93
C GLY A 318 8.93 1.95 -27.47
N TYR A 319 8.17 1.93 -28.57
CA TYR A 319 7.95 0.87 -29.58
C TYR A 319 7.91 -0.59 -29.11
#